data_AF-A0A7C4Z7S5-F1
#
_entry.id   AF-A0A7C4Z7S5-F1
#
_cell.length_a   1.000
_cell.length_b   1.000
_cell.length_c   1.000
_cell.angle_alpha   90.00
_cell.angle_beta   90.00
_cell.angle_gamma   90.00
#
_symmetry.space_group_name_H-M   'P 1'
#
loop_
_entity.id
_entity.type
_entity.pdbx_description
1 polymer ?
#
loop_
_entity_poly.entity_id
_entity_poly.type
_entity_poly.pdbx_seq_one_letter_code
_entity_poly.pdbx_strand_id
1 'polypeptide(L)'
;MNTPPKKRRYEQPQISNVMGGVLLLAQKTGQINSGLSNPKHAVLLAKIVTEFEHLEDHMARFMAELSGADHRVCSYILRAIKSPRARTEVMESLLQQAPRNMALGEAYDQVIAEFWGTNKLRNKYVHGRWWTSAKGNLVLFAETDPHSFEFAKAAPIKLEELNYVIYRIQRTAVLVTHLTLVPDGERAQLPPVPPLAPPPSTKAARPKGRAKARPSRPQPPRKKMKKKAKK
;
A
#
# COMPACT_ATOMS: atom_id res chain seq x y z
N MET A 1 23.95 30.54 -22.88
CA MET A 1 24.03 29.13 -22.44
C MET A 1 23.04 28.92 -21.30
N ASN A 2 22.06 28.01 -21.43
CA ASN A 2 21.15 27.65 -20.35
C ASN A 2 21.84 26.64 -19.43
N THR A 3 22.27 27.07 -18.25
CA THR A 3 22.78 26.14 -17.23
C THR A 3 21.61 25.29 -16.72
N PRO A 4 21.73 23.95 -16.67
CA PRO A 4 20.68 23.10 -16.13
C PRO A 4 20.35 23.52 -14.68
N PRO A 5 19.07 23.48 -14.27
CA PRO A 5 18.67 23.90 -12.94
C PRO A 5 19.44 23.10 -11.89
N LYS A 6 20.09 23.79 -10.96
CA LYS A 6 20.82 23.16 -9.84
C LYS A 6 19.88 22.19 -9.14
N LYS A 7 20.23 20.89 -9.12
CA LYS A 7 19.54 19.89 -8.31
C LYS A 7 19.52 20.41 -6.88
N ARG A 8 18.32 20.59 -6.30
CA ARG A 8 18.19 20.96 -4.87
C ARG A 8 18.96 19.92 -4.07
N ARG A 9 19.99 20.35 -3.34
CA ARG A 9 20.64 19.50 -2.35
C ARG A 9 19.58 19.11 -1.32
N TYR A 10 19.49 17.82 -1.04
CA TYR A 10 18.59 17.28 -0.03
C TYR A 10 18.91 17.95 1.31
N GLU A 11 17.95 18.61 1.93
CA GLU A 11 18.08 19.09 3.31
C GLU A 11 18.09 17.85 4.21
N GLN A 12 19.26 17.51 4.77
CA GLN A 12 19.33 16.44 5.76
C GLN A 12 18.40 16.79 6.93
N PRO A 13 17.54 15.86 7.37
CA PRO A 13 16.74 16.08 8.56
C PRO A 13 17.67 16.35 9.75
N GLN A 14 17.36 17.36 10.53
CA GLN A 14 18.07 17.68 11.77
C GLN A 14 17.95 16.48 12.73
N ILE A 15 19.00 15.65 12.78
CA ILE A 15 19.05 14.36 13.51
C ILE A 15 18.74 14.54 15.00
N SER A 16 19.13 15.68 15.57
CA SER A 16 18.98 16.03 16.99
C SER A 16 17.51 16.00 17.47
N ASN A 17 16.57 16.50 16.67
CA ASN A 17 15.15 16.54 17.05
C ASN A 17 14.48 15.17 17.01
N VAL A 18 15.05 14.24 16.26
CA VAL A 18 14.42 12.96 15.95
C VAL A 18 14.97 11.84 16.84
N MET A 19 16.29 11.83 17.06
CA MET A 19 16.93 10.94 18.03
C MET A 19 16.41 11.17 19.46
N GLY A 20 16.07 12.41 19.81
CA GLY A 20 15.58 12.76 21.14
C GLY A 20 14.35 11.95 21.57
N GLY A 21 13.38 11.72 20.67
CA GLY A 21 12.15 10.99 21.00
C GLY A 21 12.39 9.50 21.28
N VAL A 22 13.19 8.84 20.44
CA VAL A 22 13.48 7.41 20.58
C VAL A 22 14.43 7.16 21.75
N LEU A 23 15.44 8.02 21.97
CA LEU A 23 16.28 7.94 23.17
C LEU A 23 15.47 8.12 24.45
N LEU A 24 14.53 9.06 24.49
CA LEU A 24 13.67 9.25 25.67
C LEU A 24 12.81 8.01 25.95
N LEU A 25 12.29 7.38 24.90
CA LEU A 25 11.53 6.14 25.02
C LEU A 25 12.42 4.98 25.49
N ALA A 26 13.65 4.88 25.00
CA ALA A 26 14.64 3.91 25.45
C ALA A 26 14.99 4.12 26.94
N GLN A 27 15.20 5.36 27.38
CA GLN A 27 15.46 5.65 28.79
C GLN A 27 14.30 5.23 29.71
N LYS A 28 13.04 5.41 29.28
CA LYS A 28 11.86 5.04 30.09
C LYS A 28 11.56 3.54 30.06
N THR A 29 11.71 2.91 28.90
CA THR A 29 11.28 1.51 28.71
C THR A 29 12.42 0.50 28.83
N GLY A 30 13.66 0.96 28.86
CA GLY A 30 14.85 0.12 28.83
C GLY A 30 15.42 -0.02 27.41
N GLN A 31 16.41 -0.90 27.27
CA GLN A 31 17.10 -1.15 26.00
C GLN A 31 16.10 -1.45 24.87
N ILE A 32 16.28 -0.81 23.72
CA ILE A 32 15.49 -1.07 22.51
C ILE A 32 16.28 -2.03 21.63
N ASN A 33 15.71 -3.20 21.34
CA ASN A 33 16.32 -4.21 20.51
C ASN A 33 15.76 -4.12 19.09
N SER A 34 16.62 -4.32 18.09
CA SER A 34 16.19 -4.48 16.70
C SER A 34 15.39 -5.77 16.55
N GLY A 35 14.29 -5.70 15.79
CA GLY A 35 13.40 -6.82 15.53
C GLY A 35 12.07 -6.74 16.27
N LEU A 36 11.22 -7.73 15.97
CA LEU A 36 9.87 -7.87 16.50
C LEU A 36 9.82 -9.04 17.48
N SER A 37 10.07 -8.77 18.76
CA SER A 37 10.06 -9.80 19.82
C SER A 37 8.77 -9.82 20.64
N ASN A 38 7.88 -8.84 20.47
CA ASN A 38 6.58 -8.86 21.11
C ASN A 38 5.67 -9.92 20.44
N PRO A 39 5.20 -10.94 21.18
CA PRO A 39 4.49 -12.08 20.58
C PRO A 39 3.16 -11.68 19.95
N LYS A 40 2.43 -10.72 20.54
CA LYS A 40 1.13 -10.29 19.99
C LYS A 40 1.29 -9.64 18.61
N HIS A 41 2.28 -8.77 18.44
CA HIS A 41 2.56 -8.14 17.14
C HIS A 41 3.12 -9.15 16.14
N ALA A 42 4.01 -10.04 16.57
CA ALA A 42 4.59 -11.08 15.71
C ALA A 42 3.52 -12.01 15.13
N VAL A 43 2.56 -12.46 15.96
CA VAL A 43 1.43 -13.28 15.52
C VAL A 43 0.58 -12.55 14.48
N LEU A 44 0.26 -11.27 14.69
CA LEU A 44 -0.53 -10.50 13.71
C LEU A 44 0.23 -10.30 12.40
N LEU A 45 1.54 -10.05 12.44
CA LEU A 45 2.36 -9.95 11.24
C LEU A 45 2.40 -11.27 10.46
N ALA A 46 2.57 -12.40 11.17
CA ALA A 46 2.51 -13.73 10.56
C ALA A 46 1.12 -14.01 9.95
N LYS A 47 0.04 -13.57 10.61
CA LYS A 47 -1.31 -13.67 10.08
C LYS A 47 -1.51 -12.82 8.82
N ILE A 48 -0.97 -11.59 8.77
CA ILE A 48 -0.97 -10.76 7.54
C ILE A 48 -0.30 -11.51 6.37
N VAL A 49 0.86 -12.12 6.61
CA VAL A 49 1.59 -12.85 5.56
C VAL A 49 0.78 -14.04 5.07
N THR A 50 0.29 -14.88 6.00
CA THR A 50 -0.43 -16.12 5.66
C THR A 50 -1.79 -15.88 5.02
N GLU A 51 -2.60 -14.95 5.55
CA GLU A 51 -3.90 -14.59 4.96
C GLU A 51 -3.73 -14.00 3.55
N PHE A 52 -2.64 -13.27 3.30
CA PHE A 52 -2.39 -12.71 1.98
C PHE A 52 -2.12 -13.79 0.94
N GLU A 53 -1.42 -14.88 1.29
CA GLU A 53 -1.21 -16.03 0.38
C GLU A 53 -2.56 -16.68 -0.01
N HIS A 54 -3.50 -16.78 0.92
CA HIS A 54 -4.85 -17.26 0.62
C HIS A 54 -5.58 -16.30 -0.32
N LEU A 55 -5.46 -14.99 -0.09
CA LEU A 55 -6.01 -13.99 -1.01
C LEU A 55 -5.42 -14.10 -2.42
N GLU A 56 -4.12 -14.41 -2.56
CA GLU A 56 -3.52 -14.63 -3.89
C GLU A 56 -4.14 -15.82 -4.62
N ASP A 57 -4.47 -16.92 -3.92
CA ASP A 57 -5.19 -18.05 -4.52
C ASP A 57 -6.60 -17.67 -4.99
N HIS A 58 -7.31 -16.88 -4.18
CA HIS A 58 -8.61 -16.32 -4.57
C HIS A 58 -8.47 -15.41 -5.81
N MET A 59 -7.43 -14.57 -5.87
CA MET A 59 -7.17 -13.74 -7.04
C MET A 59 -6.83 -14.55 -8.30
N ALA A 60 -6.25 -15.75 -8.16
CA ALA A 60 -6.07 -16.64 -9.28
C ALA A 60 -7.41 -17.17 -9.82
N ARG A 61 -8.42 -17.40 -8.97
CA ARG A 61 -9.80 -17.71 -9.41
C ARG A 61 -10.45 -16.50 -10.08
N PHE A 62 -10.25 -15.31 -9.53
CA PHE A 62 -10.71 -14.07 -10.14
C PHE A 62 -10.12 -13.87 -11.55
N MET A 63 -8.82 -14.12 -11.72
CA MET A 63 -8.18 -14.08 -13.03
C MET A 63 -8.71 -15.15 -13.98
N ALA A 64 -9.04 -16.34 -13.47
CA ALA A 64 -9.69 -17.39 -14.26
C ALA A 64 -11.08 -16.95 -14.75
N GLU A 65 -11.87 -16.31 -13.90
CA GLU A 65 -13.17 -15.73 -14.26
C GLU A 65 -13.04 -14.66 -15.34
N LEU A 66 -12.04 -13.78 -15.24
CA LEU A 66 -11.81 -12.74 -16.25
C LEU A 66 -11.30 -13.30 -17.59
N SER A 67 -10.44 -14.31 -17.56
CA SER A 67 -9.80 -14.84 -18.77
C SER A 67 -10.59 -15.96 -19.45
N GLY A 68 -11.45 -16.66 -18.71
CA GLY A 68 -12.06 -17.91 -19.14
C GLY A 68 -11.14 -19.12 -19.13
N ALA A 69 -9.93 -18.98 -18.61
CA ALA A 69 -8.98 -20.08 -18.52
C ALA A 69 -9.20 -20.92 -17.25
N ASP A 70 -8.57 -22.09 -17.20
CA ASP A 70 -8.59 -22.94 -16.01
C ASP A 70 -7.88 -22.26 -14.81
N HIS A 71 -8.45 -22.41 -13.61
CA HIS A 71 -7.91 -21.82 -12.39
C HIS A 71 -6.46 -22.22 -12.10
N ARG A 72 -6.06 -23.47 -12.39
CA ARG A 72 -4.67 -23.92 -12.15
C ARG A 72 -3.71 -23.16 -13.06
N VAL A 73 -4.09 -22.97 -14.32
CA VAL A 73 -3.31 -22.17 -15.29
C VAL A 73 -3.16 -20.73 -14.80
N CYS A 74 -4.24 -20.09 -14.37
CA CYS A 74 -4.19 -18.73 -13.82
C CYS A 74 -3.37 -18.64 -12.53
N SER A 75 -3.40 -19.66 -11.67
CA SER A 75 -2.55 -19.72 -10.46
C SER A 75 -1.06 -19.73 -10.82
N TYR A 76 -0.65 -20.51 -11.82
CA TYR A 76 0.73 -20.51 -12.31
C TYR A 76 1.12 -19.16 -12.92
N ILE A 77 0.26 -18.56 -13.74
CA ILE A 77 0.50 -17.25 -14.36
C ILE A 77 0.68 -16.18 -13.27
N LEU A 78 -0.22 -16.12 -12.30
CA LEU A 78 -0.18 -15.12 -11.23
C LEU A 78 1.12 -15.24 -10.41
N ARG A 79 1.54 -16.47 -10.08
CA ARG A 79 2.80 -16.73 -9.38
C ARG A 79 4.04 -16.39 -10.21
N ALA A 80 3.99 -16.61 -11.52
CA ALA A 80 5.10 -16.29 -12.43
C ALA A 80 5.35 -14.77 -12.55
N ILE A 81 4.30 -13.95 -12.44
CA ILE A 81 4.42 -12.50 -12.45
C ILE A 81 4.97 -12.01 -11.10
N LYS A 82 6.26 -11.68 -11.03
CA LYS A 82 6.92 -11.23 -9.79
C LYS A 82 6.49 -9.84 -9.32
N SER A 83 6.14 -8.95 -10.26
CA SER A 83 5.75 -7.58 -9.95
C SER A 83 4.28 -7.54 -9.52
N PRO A 84 3.96 -7.13 -8.28
CA PRO A 84 2.56 -7.06 -7.86
C PRO A 84 1.74 -6.05 -8.68
N ARG A 85 2.41 -5.00 -9.20
CA ARG A 85 1.78 -4.03 -10.10
C ARG A 85 1.45 -4.64 -11.46
N ALA A 86 2.34 -5.46 -12.00
CA ALA A 86 2.08 -6.13 -13.27
C ALA A 86 0.91 -7.12 -13.15
N ARG A 87 0.74 -7.78 -11.99
CA ARG A 87 -0.43 -8.64 -11.74
C ARG A 87 -1.74 -7.85 -11.84
N THR A 88 -1.81 -6.67 -11.23
CA THR A 88 -3.01 -5.84 -11.29
C THR A 88 -3.26 -5.28 -12.68
N GLU A 89 -2.21 -4.82 -13.38
CA GLU A 89 -2.32 -4.33 -14.76
C GLU A 89 -2.82 -5.42 -15.73
N VAL A 90 -2.40 -6.67 -15.54
CA VAL A 90 -2.92 -7.81 -16.32
C VAL A 90 -4.41 -8.02 -16.06
N MET A 91 -4.85 -8.01 -14.80
CA MET A 91 -6.27 -8.17 -14.46
C MET A 91 -7.13 -6.99 -14.96
N GLU A 92 -6.63 -5.75 -14.86
CA GLU A 92 -7.28 -4.56 -15.43
C GLU A 92 -7.42 -4.69 -16.95
N SER A 93 -6.35 -5.14 -17.63
CA SER A 93 -6.37 -5.35 -19.09
C SER A 93 -7.39 -6.43 -19.49
N LEU A 94 -7.43 -7.55 -18.77
CA LEU A 94 -8.43 -8.60 -19.00
C LEU A 94 -9.85 -8.06 -18.82
N LEU A 95 -10.10 -7.32 -17.73
CA LEU A 95 -11.41 -6.74 -17.44
C LEU A 95 -11.85 -5.74 -18.54
N GLN A 96 -10.95 -4.89 -19.01
CA GLN A 96 -11.28 -3.80 -19.95
C GLN A 96 -11.29 -4.23 -21.43
N GLN A 97 -10.43 -5.17 -21.83
CA GLN A 97 -10.18 -5.45 -23.25
C GLN A 97 -10.83 -6.76 -23.72
N ALA A 98 -11.12 -7.70 -22.82
CA ALA A 98 -11.73 -8.96 -23.23
C ALA A 98 -13.22 -8.76 -23.55
N PRO A 99 -13.72 -9.17 -24.74
CA PRO A 99 -15.12 -8.99 -25.12
C PRO A 99 -16.12 -9.58 -24.11
N ARG A 100 -15.77 -10.70 -23.47
CA ARG A 100 -16.60 -11.35 -22.44
C ARG A 100 -16.80 -10.51 -21.17
N ASN A 101 -15.91 -9.55 -20.91
CA ASN A 101 -15.90 -8.78 -19.66
C ASN A 101 -16.56 -7.41 -19.79
N MET A 102 -17.01 -7.02 -21.00
CA MET A 102 -17.59 -5.68 -21.25
C MET A 102 -18.85 -5.39 -20.43
N ALA A 103 -19.55 -6.42 -19.96
CA ALA A 103 -20.74 -6.30 -19.13
C ALA A 103 -20.45 -6.43 -17.62
N LEU A 104 -19.21 -6.68 -17.21
CA LEU A 104 -18.86 -6.78 -15.80
C LEU A 104 -18.89 -5.39 -15.16
N GLY A 105 -19.54 -5.29 -14.00
CA GLY A 105 -19.75 -4.02 -13.32
C GLY A 105 -18.56 -3.55 -12.47
N GLU A 106 -18.70 -2.35 -11.89
CA GLU A 106 -17.68 -1.67 -11.06
C GLU A 106 -17.16 -2.50 -9.87
N ALA A 107 -17.90 -3.52 -9.43
CA ALA A 107 -17.46 -4.43 -8.37
C ALA A 107 -16.14 -5.15 -8.72
N TYR A 108 -15.90 -5.44 -10.00
CA TYR A 108 -14.66 -6.08 -10.46
C TYR A 108 -13.47 -5.12 -10.36
N ASP A 109 -13.64 -3.86 -10.77
CA ASP A 109 -12.62 -2.82 -10.59
C ASP A 109 -12.29 -2.62 -9.11
N GLN A 110 -13.32 -2.62 -8.26
CA GLN A 110 -13.15 -2.48 -6.82
C GLN A 110 -12.29 -3.61 -6.24
N VAL A 111 -12.50 -4.86 -6.66
CA VAL A 111 -11.68 -5.99 -6.21
C VAL A 111 -10.21 -5.82 -6.59
N ILE A 112 -9.92 -5.39 -7.82
CA ILE A 112 -8.53 -5.16 -8.25
C ILE A 112 -7.88 -4.02 -7.44
N ALA A 113 -8.62 -2.93 -7.23
CA ALA A 113 -8.15 -1.80 -6.42
C ALA A 113 -7.89 -2.19 -4.95
N GLU A 114 -8.78 -2.99 -4.35
CA GLU A 114 -8.64 -3.50 -2.99
C GLU A 114 -7.46 -4.46 -2.84
N PHE A 115 -7.27 -5.37 -3.81
CA PHE A 115 -6.12 -6.26 -3.85
C PHE A 115 -4.80 -5.46 -3.90
N TRP A 116 -4.73 -4.45 -4.78
CA TRP A 116 -3.56 -3.57 -4.88
C TRP A 116 -3.30 -2.80 -3.58
N GLY A 117 -4.34 -2.20 -3.00
CA GLY A 117 -4.25 -1.47 -1.73
C GLY A 117 -3.80 -2.34 -0.57
N THR A 118 -4.31 -3.57 -0.50
CA THR A 118 -3.97 -4.55 0.52
C THR A 118 -2.53 -5.05 0.36
N ASN A 119 -2.08 -5.32 -0.87
CA ASN A 119 -0.69 -5.67 -1.15
C ASN A 119 0.29 -4.57 -0.71
N LYS A 120 -0.05 -3.29 -0.96
CA LYS A 120 0.75 -2.16 -0.47
C LYS A 120 0.86 -2.14 1.05
N LEU A 121 -0.25 -2.36 1.75
CA LEU A 121 -0.26 -2.44 3.22
C LEU A 121 0.59 -3.61 3.73
N ARG A 122 0.41 -4.81 3.16
CA ARG A 122 1.22 -5.98 3.49
C ARG A 122 2.70 -5.69 3.32
N ASN A 123 3.10 -5.16 2.16
CA ASN A 123 4.50 -4.87 1.87
C ASN A 123 5.09 -3.80 2.79
N LYS A 124 4.29 -2.79 3.16
CA LYS A 124 4.67 -1.79 4.17
C LYS A 124 5.12 -2.47 5.47
N TYR A 125 4.31 -3.38 6.01
CA TYR A 125 4.61 -4.01 7.31
C TYR A 125 5.66 -5.12 7.23
N VAL A 126 5.62 -5.95 6.17
CA VAL A 126 6.58 -7.06 5.99
C VAL A 126 7.99 -6.55 5.72
N HIS A 127 8.14 -5.47 4.96
CA HIS A 127 9.45 -4.93 4.63
C HIS A 127 9.87 -3.77 5.53
N GLY A 128 9.02 -3.35 6.47
CA GLY A 128 9.36 -2.29 7.41
C GLY A 128 10.38 -2.72 8.46
N ARG A 129 10.90 -1.73 9.19
CA ARG A 129 11.85 -1.93 10.29
C ARG A 129 11.11 -1.93 11.61
N TRP A 130 11.46 -2.88 12.45
CA TRP A 130 10.82 -3.15 13.72
C TRP A 130 11.84 -3.01 14.84
N TRP A 131 11.40 -2.44 15.96
CA TRP A 131 12.16 -2.46 17.21
C TRP A 131 11.23 -2.75 18.36
N THR A 132 11.72 -3.50 19.33
CA THR A 132 10.95 -3.86 20.52
C THR A 132 11.76 -3.48 21.75
N SER A 133 11.11 -2.84 22.72
CA SER A 133 11.71 -2.63 24.04
C SER A 133 12.04 -3.97 24.70
N ALA A 134 13.12 -4.04 25.47
CA ALA A 134 13.51 -5.23 26.23
C ALA A 134 12.42 -5.69 27.20
N LYS A 135 11.58 -4.77 27.69
CA LYS A 135 10.40 -5.09 28.52
C LYS A 135 9.22 -5.63 27.72
N GLY A 136 9.29 -5.61 26.39
CA GLY A 136 8.26 -6.11 25.47
C GLY A 136 6.99 -5.26 25.36
N ASN A 137 6.89 -4.16 26.11
CA ASN A 137 5.66 -3.35 26.20
C ASN A 137 5.54 -2.26 25.12
N LEU A 138 6.61 -1.99 24.38
CA LEU A 138 6.66 -0.98 23.33
C LEU A 138 7.21 -1.62 22.05
N VAL A 139 6.44 -1.49 20.96
CA VAL A 139 6.87 -1.85 19.60
C VAL A 139 6.91 -0.59 18.76
N LEU A 140 8.06 -0.34 18.13
CA LEU A 140 8.27 0.76 17.21
C LEU A 140 8.37 0.20 15.79
N PHE A 141 7.79 0.94 14.85
CA PHE A 141 7.75 0.60 13.44
C PHE A 141 8.17 1.80 12.59
N ALA A 142 8.95 1.55 11.55
CA ALA A 142 9.24 2.51 10.50
C ALA A 142 9.10 1.86 9.12
N GLU A 143 8.52 2.58 8.18
CA GLU A 143 8.57 2.18 6.77
C GLU A 143 10.00 2.29 6.25
N THR A 144 10.41 1.35 5.39
CA THR A 144 11.74 1.37 4.79
C THR A 144 11.91 2.60 3.89
N ASP A 145 13.04 3.27 4.05
CA ASP A 145 13.39 4.50 3.35
C ASP A 145 14.70 4.26 2.57
N PRO A 146 14.82 4.67 1.30
CA PRO A 146 16.08 4.62 0.56
C PRO A 146 17.29 5.25 1.28
N HIS A 147 17.05 6.11 2.27
CA HIS A 147 18.10 6.85 2.97
C HIS A 147 18.54 6.27 4.32
N SER A 148 18.01 5.11 4.74
CA SER A 148 18.47 4.38 5.93
C SER A 148 18.36 5.13 7.28
N PHE A 149 17.47 6.14 7.37
CA PHE A 149 17.18 6.87 8.62
C PHE A 149 15.91 6.35 9.31
N GLU A 150 15.56 5.07 9.13
CA GLU A 150 14.28 4.51 9.58
C GLU A 150 14.14 4.55 11.09
N PHE A 151 15.21 4.29 11.84
CA PHE A 151 15.18 4.31 13.31
C PHE A 151 14.69 5.65 13.85
N ALA A 152 15.14 6.74 13.24
CA ALA A 152 14.72 8.09 13.62
C ALA A 152 13.22 8.29 13.35
N LYS A 153 12.69 7.69 12.29
CA LYS A 153 11.28 7.81 11.89
C LYS A 153 10.37 6.80 12.60
N ALA A 154 10.93 5.93 13.45
CA ALA A 154 10.18 4.87 14.09
C ALA A 154 9.14 5.44 15.05
N ALA A 155 7.90 4.95 14.94
CA ALA A 155 6.79 5.37 15.76
C ALA A 155 6.15 4.16 16.46
N PRO A 156 5.54 4.35 17.64
CA PRO A 156 4.75 3.29 18.26
C PRO A 156 3.67 2.80 17.31
N ILE A 157 3.59 1.49 17.12
CA ILE A 157 2.54 0.84 16.33
C ILE A 157 1.55 0.17 17.26
N LYS A 158 0.27 0.25 16.91
CA LYS A 158 -0.80 -0.37 17.69
C LYS A 158 -1.25 -1.70 17.07
N LEU A 159 -1.76 -2.62 17.89
CA LEU A 159 -2.29 -3.91 17.42
C LEU A 159 -3.48 -3.71 16.46
N GLU A 160 -4.28 -2.67 16.67
CA GLU A 160 -5.45 -2.34 15.84
C GLU A 160 -5.07 -2.02 14.39
N GLU A 161 -3.88 -1.44 14.17
CA GLU A 161 -3.38 -1.17 12.81
C GLU A 161 -3.13 -2.48 12.04
N LEU A 162 -2.57 -3.50 12.69
CA LEU A 162 -2.32 -4.80 12.05
C LEU A 162 -3.62 -5.60 11.87
N ASN A 163 -4.51 -5.57 12.86
CA ASN A 163 -5.85 -6.16 12.74
C ASN A 163 -6.65 -5.55 11.57
N TYR A 164 -6.52 -4.25 11.36
CA TYR A 164 -7.14 -3.58 10.21
C TYR A 164 -6.62 -4.12 8.87
N VAL A 165 -5.33 -4.40 8.74
CA VAL A 165 -4.78 -5.01 7.52
C VAL A 165 -5.34 -6.41 7.32
N ILE A 166 -5.40 -7.23 8.36
CA ILE A 166 -5.99 -8.59 8.31
C ILE A 166 -7.46 -8.51 7.87
N TYR A 167 -8.23 -7.62 8.47
CA TYR A 167 -9.61 -7.37 8.09
C TYR A 167 -9.74 -7.01 6.61
N ARG A 168 -8.88 -6.14 6.08
CA ARG A 168 -8.87 -5.79 4.64
C ARG A 168 -8.56 -6.98 3.74
N ILE A 169 -7.59 -7.83 4.12
CA ILE A 169 -7.26 -9.06 3.38
C ILE A 169 -8.50 -9.96 3.31
N GLN A 170 -9.06 -10.29 4.48
CA GLN A 170 -10.21 -11.19 4.60
C GLN A 170 -11.45 -10.64 3.87
N ARG A 171 -11.73 -9.34 4.00
CA ARG A 171 -12.81 -8.68 3.26
C ARG A 171 -12.61 -8.79 1.75
N THR A 172 -11.39 -8.56 1.26
CA THR A 172 -11.08 -8.70 -0.17
C THR A 172 -11.29 -10.14 -0.65
N ALA A 173 -10.88 -11.13 0.15
CA ALA A 173 -11.10 -12.54 -0.18
C ALA A 173 -12.58 -12.91 -0.25
N VAL A 174 -13.42 -12.38 0.65
CA VAL A 174 -14.88 -12.55 0.60
C VAL A 174 -15.47 -11.93 -0.67
N LEU A 175 -15.06 -10.71 -1.03
CA LEU A 175 -15.52 -10.05 -2.27
C LEU A 175 -15.17 -10.87 -3.51
N VAL A 176 -13.92 -11.35 -3.59
CA VAL A 176 -13.48 -12.20 -4.69
C VAL A 176 -14.28 -13.50 -4.75
N THR A 177 -14.47 -14.16 -3.62
CA THR A 177 -15.23 -15.41 -3.53
C THR A 177 -16.67 -15.22 -3.99
N HIS A 178 -17.30 -14.13 -3.57
CA HIS A 178 -18.66 -13.80 -3.99
C HIS A 178 -18.74 -13.58 -5.50
N LEU A 179 -17.83 -12.79 -6.08
CA LEU A 179 -17.82 -12.54 -7.53
C LEU A 179 -17.47 -13.77 -8.38
N THR A 180 -16.78 -14.76 -7.82
CA THR A 180 -16.30 -15.92 -8.59
C THR A 180 -17.12 -17.20 -8.38
N LEU A 181 -17.82 -17.35 -7.25
CA LEU A 181 -18.57 -18.57 -6.93
C LEU A 181 -20.08 -18.38 -6.90
N VAL A 182 -20.58 -17.15 -6.74
CA VAL A 182 -22.03 -16.90 -6.72
C VAL A 182 -22.51 -16.74 -8.17
N PRO A 183 -23.55 -17.48 -8.61
CA PRO A 183 -24.13 -17.33 -9.95
C PRO A 183 -24.64 -15.90 -10.19
N ASP A 184 -24.59 -15.42 -11.44
CA ASP A 184 -24.96 -14.04 -11.79
C ASP A 184 -26.34 -13.61 -11.28
N GLY A 185 -27.32 -14.52 -11.29
CA GLY A 185 -28.69 -14.25 -10.82
C GLY A 185 -28.80 -13.93 -9.32
N GLU A 186 -27.80 -14.31 -8.52
CA GLU A 186 -27.78 -14.10 -7.07
C GLU A 186 -26.84 -12.94 -6.64
N ARG A 187 -26.11 -12.34 -7.59
CA ARG A 187 -25.11 -11.29 -7.29
C ARG A 187 -25.70 -9.94 -6.88
N ALA A 188 -27.01 -9.73 -7.04
CA ALA A 188 -27.69 -8.46 -6.81
C ALA A 188 -27.71 -8.00 -5.33
N GLN A 189 -27.32 -8.85 -4.38
CA GLN A 189 -27.34 -8.56 -2.94
C GLN A 189 -25.93 -8.56 -2.33
N LEU A 190 -24.97 -7.95 -3.02
CA LEU A 190 -23.67 -7.70 -2.39
C LEU A 190 -23.91 -6.92 -1.09
N PRO A 191 -23.45 -7.43 0.08
CA PRO A 191 -23.54 -6.66 1.29
C PRO A 191 -22.82 -5.33 1.05
N PRO A 192 -23.41 -4.20 1.44
CA PRO A 192 -22.79 -2.91 1.25
C PRO A 192 -21.40 -2.97 1.83
N VAL A 193 -20.40 -2.70 0.99
CA VAL A 193 -19.02 -2.60 1.43
C VAL A 193 -18.97 -1.56 2.55
N PRO A 194 -18.63 -1.95 3.79
CA PRO A 194 -18.46 -0.96 4.84
C PRO A 194 -17.36 0.00 4.37
N PRO A 195 -17.58 1.32 4.46
CA PRO A 195 -16.54 2.27 4.09
C PRO A 195 -15.29 1.92 4.87
N LEU A 196 -14.15 1.87 4.18
CA LEU A 196 -12.86 1.67 4.82
C LEU A 196 -12.70 2.73 5.91
N ALA A 197 -12.80 2.31 7.17
CA ALA A 197 -12.35 3.16 8.27
C ALA A 197 -10.93 3.62 7.92
N PRO A 198 -10.61 4.91 8.03
CA PRO A 198 -9.23 5.34 7.81
C PRO A 198 -8.34 4.54 8.76
N PRO A 199 -7.14 4.10 8.33
CA PRO A 199 -6.23 3.41 9.21
C PRO A 199 -6.07 4.25 10.49
N PRO A 200 -6.01 3.64 11.69
CA PRO A 200 -5.80 4.36 12.92
C PRO A 200 -4.63 5.32 12.72
N SER A 201 -4.89 6.63 12.76
CA SER A 201 -3.88 7.60 12.36
C SER A 201 -2.73 7.57 13.37
N THR A 202 -1.60 6.96 13.00
CA THR A 202 -0.30 7.10 13.66
C THR A 202 0.41 8.40 13.30
N LYS A 203 -0.23 9.32 12.58
CA LYS A 203 0.30 10.68 12.45
C LYS A 203 0.29 11.33 13.84
N ALA A 204 1.37 11.13 14.58
CA ALA A 204 1.88 12.12 15.51
C ALA A 204 1.75 13.45 14.78
N ALA A 205 0.98 14.36 15.35
CA ALA A 205 0.65 15.65 14.75
C ALA A 205 1.93 16.21 14.13
N ARG A 206 2.02 16.18 12.80
CA ARG A 206 3.13 16.81 12.10
C ARG A 206 3.15 18.23 12.66
N PRO A 207 4.25 18.69 13.30
CA PRO A 207 4.28 20.06 13.78
C PRO A 207 3.89 20.94 12.60
N LYS A 208 2.94 21.87 12.81
CA LYS A 208 2.48 22.83 11.80
C LYS A 208 3.64 23.78 11.44
N GLY A 209 4.69 23.24 10.86
CA GLY A 209 5.88 23.93 10.39
C GLY A 209 5.56 24.53 9.03
N ARG A 210 4.99 25.75 9.08
CA ARG A 210 5.14 26.83 8.11
C ARG A 210 5.19 26.36 6.64
N ALA A 211 4.02 26.32 6.00
CA ALA A 211 3.92 26.27 4.54
C ALA A 211 4.67 27.49 3.96
N LYS A 212 5.95 27.33 3.64
CA LYS A 212 6.66 28.30 2.81
C LYS A 212 6.02 28.23 1.43
N ALA A 213 5.39 29.33 1.03
CA ALA A 213 4.80 29.53 -0.28
C ALA A 213 5.76 28.97 -1.35
N ARG A 214 5.28 28.01 -2.12
CA ARG A 214 6.01 27.48 -3.27
C ARG A 214 6.22 28.67 -4.21
N PRO A 215 7.46 29.04 -4.57
CA PRO A 215 7.67 30.08 -5.57
C PRO A 215 6.97 29.65 -6.86
N SER A 216 6.14 30.54 -7.40
CA SER A 216 5.42 30.34 -8.65
C SER A 216 6.42 29.95 -9.74
N ARG A 217 6.16 28.82 -10.40
CA ARG A 217 6.98 28.35 -11.51
C ARG A 217 6.83 29.37 -12.64
N PRO A 218 7.91 29.99 -13.16
CA PRO A 218 7.79 30.91 -14.30
C PRO A 218 7.15 30.17 -15.47
N GLN A 219 6.05 30.71 -15.98
CA GLN A 219 5.41 30.16 -17.17
C GLN A 219 6.37 30.34 -18.36
N PRO A 220 6.60 29.30 -19.17
CA PRO A 220 7.38 29.46 -20.39
C PRO A 220 6.67 30.46 -21.32
N PRO A 221 7.43 31.28 -22.07
CA PRO A 221 6.85 32.27 -22.97
C PRO A 221 5.98 31.56 -24.01
N ARG A 222 4.71 31.98 -24.11
CA ARG A 222 3.79 31.55 -25.18
C ARG A 222 4.43 31.88 -26.54
N LYS A 223 4.89 30.86 -27.26
CA LYS A 223 5.28 30.99 -28.68
C LYS A 223 4.05 31.45 -29.47
N LYS A 224 4.02 32.71 -29.90
CA LYS A 224 3.05 33.21 -30.88
C LYS A 224 3.30 32.47 -32.19
N MET A 225 2.43 31.51 -32.54
CA MET A 225 2.43 30.91 -33.88
C MET A 225 2.04 32.00 -34.88
N LYS A 226 3.01 32.44 -35.70
CA LYS A 226 2.73 33.25 -36.89
C LYS A 226 1.98 32.35 -37.88
N LYS A 227 0.68 32.59 -38.05
CA LYS A 227 -0.10 32.07 -39.18
C LYS A 227 0.53 32.62 -40.47
N LYS A 228 1.21 31.77 -41.24
CA LYS A 228 1.53 32.07 -42.63
C LYS A 228 0.26 31.79 -43.44
N ALA A 229 -0.38 32.85 -43.93
CA ALA A 229 -1.35 32.75 -45.00
C ALA A 229 -0.60 32.32 -46.28
N LYS A 230 -0.99 31.19 -46.87
CA LYS A 230 -0.62 30.86 -48.25
C LYS A 230 -1.59 31.61 -49.16
N LYS A 231 -1.03 32.43 -50.05
CA LYS A 231 -1.68 32.86 -51.29
C LYS A 231 -1.63 31.72 -52.30
#